data_AF-A0A9D5VBN9-F1
#
_entry.id   AF-A0A9D5VBN9-F1
#
_cell.length_a   1.000
_cell.length_b   1.000
_cell.length_c   1.000
_cell.angle_alpha   90.00
_cell.angle_beta   90.00
_cell.angle_gamma   90.00
#
_symmetry.space_group_name_H-M   'P 1'
#
loop_
_entity.id
_entity.type
_entity.pdbx_description
1 polymer ?
#
loop_
_entity_poly.entity_id
_entity_poly.type
_entity_poly.pdbx_seq_one_letter_code
_entity_poly.pdbx_strand_id
1 'polypeptide(L)'
;MGFVTGKSPVPMTAAAVVVAASIFLVDAVLPLGVAGGVPYVALVLMGVWFPRAGHTYVLAAAGSVLTVAGYFASPEGGTFWVVMTNRALALFAIWITAFLIASRKRFENQLLLARATLEDEVAKRVDQLMASETRFRAVTQSAQDAIITVDRAGRIVQWNHGAQSLFGYDDADIVGKPVTTLIPERYRDAHAAGFERVMAGGERRLLAPVEVEVVGGDGVEFPVELTISAWNSGDQRYVSSIMRDIRERRRAEAELHKLSQTVEQNPNLIFITDTNGVIEYANDMFYEITGYSPEEVIGKNPGIIKSGRTPVSVYESLWTTLL
;
A
#
# COMPACT_ATOMS: atom_id res chain seq x y z
N MET A 1 -10.31 4.32 33.05
CA MET A 1 -11.10 5.16 33.98
C MET A 1 -12.49 4.54 34.06
N GLY A 2 -12.75 3.58 34.92
CA GLY A 2 -13.20 3.76 36.30
C GLY A 2 -14.29 2.70 36.54
N PHE A 3 -14.06 1.82 37.50
CA PHE A 3 -14.83 0.62 37.81
C PHE A 3 -16.35 0.85 37.86
N VAL A 4 -17.12 0.11 37.04
CA VAL A 4 -18.54 -0.11 37.32
C VAL A 4 -18.63 -1.29 38.29
N THR A 5 -18.92 -0.95 39.53
CA THR A 5 -19.07 -1.83 40.67
C THR A 5 -20.00 -3.01 40.37
N GLY A 6 -19.44 -4.22 40.46
CA GLY A 6 -20.19 -5.44 40.69
C GLY A 6 -20.79 -5.42 42.10
N LYS A 7 -21.83 -4.62 42.33
CA LYS A 7 -22.77 -4.95 43.39
C LYS A 7 -23.44 -6.25 42.96
N SER A 8 -23.42 -7.25 43.84
CA SER A 8 -24.16 -8.50 43.64
C SER A 8 -25.60 -8.18 43.20
N PRO A 9 -26.30 -9.04 42.44
CA PRO A 9 -27.69 -8.77 42.03
C PRO A 9 -28.68 -8.71 43.21
N VAL A 10 -28.25 -9.13 44.40
CA VAL A 10 -29.03 -9.30 45.63
C VAL A 10 -29.69 -8.03 46.20
N PRO A 11 -29.06 -6.83 46.23
CA PRO A 11 -29.70 -5.62 46.73
C PRO A 11 -30.75 -5.09 45.73
N MET A 12 -30.61 -5.35 44.42
CA MET A 12 -31.60 -4.91 43.43
C MET A 12 -32.82 -5.83 43.38
N THR A 13 -32.63 -7.14 43.52
CA THR A 13 -33.76 -8.07 43.67
C THR A 13 -34.52 -7.83 44.96
N ALA A 14 -33.83 -7.59 46.08
CA ALA A 14 -34.46 -7.23 47.35
C ALA A 14 -35.27 -5.93 47.24
N ALA A 15 -34.71 -4.89 46.62
CA ALA A 15 -35.42 -3.64 46.38
C ALA A 15 -36.66 -3.84 45.48
N ALA A 16 -36.58 -4.66 44.44
CA ALA A 16 -37.72 -4.98 43.58
C ALA A 16 -38.83 -5.69 44.35
N VAL A 17 -38.49 -6.63 45.24
CA VAL A 17 -39.48 -7.31 46.11
C VAL A 17 -40.16 -6.31 47.05
N VAL A 18 -39.41 -5.40 47.68
CA VAL A 18 -39.97 -4.37 48.56
C VAL A 18 -40.92 -3.44 47.80
N VAL A 19 -40.53 -2.99 46.61
CA VAL A 19 -41.38 -2.14 45.76
C VAL A 19 -42.64 -2.89 45.34
N ALA A 20 -42.52 -4.15 44.92
CA ALA A 20 -43.65 -4.99 44.55
C ALA A 20 -44.65 -5.17 45.71
N ALA A 21 -44.15 -5.48 46.91
CA ALA A 21 -44.97 -5.63 48.11
C ALA A 21 -45.66 -4.32 48.51
N SER A 22 -44.95 -3.19 48.42
CA SER A 22 -45.49 -1.87 48.74
C SER A 22 -46.61 -1.47 47.78
N ILE A 23 -46.43 -1.71 46.48
CA ILE A 23 -47.47 -1.44 45.47
C ILE A 23 -48.69 -2.34 45.72
N PHE A 24 -48.48 -3.63 46.01
CA PHE A 24 -49.58 -4.56 46.27
C PHE A 24 -50.40 -4.17 47.51
N LEU A 25 -49.74 -3.73 48.58
CA LEU A 25 -50.43 -3.25 49.78
C LEU A 25 -51.35 -2.06 49.47
N VAL A 26 -50.87 -1.12 48.64
CA VAL A 26 -51.68 0.03 48.20
C VAL A 26 -52.84 -0.41 47.30
N ASP A 27 -52.59 -1.28 46.32
CA ASP A 27 -53.61 -1.80 45.39
C ASP A 27 -54.72 -2.56 46.13
N ALA A 28 -54.38 -3.36 47.15
CA ALA A 28 -55.33 -4.12 47.95
C ALA A 28 -56.23 -3.26 48.85
N VAL A 29 -55.82 -2.05 49.21
CA VAL A 29 -56.62 -1.11 50.03
C VAL A 29 -57.53 -0.25 49.15
N LEU A 30 -57.15 0.00 47.89
CA LEU A 30 -57.92 0.82 46.97
C LEU A 30 -59.17 0.07 46.46
N PRO A 31 -60.34 0.72 46.38
CA PRO A 31 -61.52 0.12 45.79
C PRO A 31 -61.31 -0.28 44.34
N LEU A 32 -61.97 -1.35 43.92
CA LEU A 32 -62.10 -1.68 42.51
C LEU A 32 -62.62 -0.43 41.74
N GLY A 33 -62.06 -0.20 40.55
CA GLY A 33 -62.38 0.97 39.72
C GLY A 33 -61.38 2.13 39.83
N VAL A 34 -60.57 2.17 40.88
CA VAL A 34 -59.35 3.01 40.92
C VAL A 34 -58.23 2.30 40.16
N ALA A 35 -57.36 3.05 39.49
CA ALA A 35 -56.25 2.52 38.69
C ALA A 35 -55.06 2.02 39.54
N GLY A 36 -55.33 1.19 40.55
CA GLY A 36 -54.33 0.64 41.49
C GLY A 36 -53.27 -0.27 40.85
N GLY A 37 -53.51 -0.75 39.63
CA GLY A 37 -52.56 -1.53 38.85
C GLY A 37 -51.48 -0.72 38.10
N VAL A 38 -51.67 0.60 37.91
CA VAL A 38 -50.71 1.44 37.16
C VAL A 38 -49.34 1.52 37.83
N PRO A 39 -49.21 1.63 39.16
CA PRO A 39 -47.91 1.71 39.82
C PRO A 39 -47.01 0.48 39.61
N TYR A 40 -47.52 -0.69 39.21
CA TYR A 40 -46.69 -1.85 38.87
C TYR A 40 -45.76 -1.60 37.67
N VAL A 41 -46.00 -0.58 36.84
CA VAL A 41 -45.03 -0.13 35.82
C VAL A 41 -43.70 0.29 36.47
N ALA A 42 -43.73 0.88 37.68
CA ALA A 42 -42.51 1.24 38.41
C ALA A 42 -41.64 0.02 38.75
N LEU A 43 -42.27 -1.13 39.03
CA LEU A 43 -41.56 -2.40 39.23
C LEU A 43 -40.83 -2.84 37.95
N VAL A 44 -41.47 -2.69 36.78
CA VAL A 44 -40.85 -3.00 35.49
C VAL A 44 -39.72 -2.03 35.15
N LEU A 45 -39.86 -0.75 35.47
CA LEU A 45 -38.81 0.26 35.30
C LEU A 45 -37.53 -0.11 36.08
N MET A 46 -37.65 -0.82 37.20
CA MET A 46 -36.48 -1.35 37.91
C MET A 46 -35.63 -2.28 37.04
N GLY A 47 -36.24 -2.89 36.02
CA GLY A 47 -35.56 -3.69 35.01
C GLY A 47 -34.43 -2.96 34.28
N VAL A 48 -34.40 -1.62 34.26
CA VAL A 48 -33.29 -0.82 33.69
C VAL A 48 -31.96 -1.12 34.37
N TRP A 49 -31.94 -1.35 35.69
CA TRP A 49 -30.70 -1.58 36.43
C TRP A 49 -30.21 -3.03 36.42
N PHE A 50 -31.02 -3.98 35.91
CA PHE A 50 -30.62 -5.38 35.83
C PHE A 50 -29.72 -5.67 34.61
N PRO A 51 -28.67 -6.49 34.72
CA PRO A 51 -27.70 -6.69 33.64
C PRO A 51 -28.26 -7.44 32.42
N ARG A 52 -29.20 -8.38 32.60
CA ARG A 52 -29.80 -9.14 31.49
C ARG A 52 -31.21 -8.68 31.18
N ALA A 53 -31.53 -8.51 29.89
CA ALA A 53 -32.86 -8.14 29.41
C ALA A 53 -33.97 -9.08 29.92
N GLY A 54 -33.65 -10.37 30.13
CA GLY A 54 -34.56 -11.38 30.69
C GLY A 54 -35.17 -11.02 32.05
N HIS A 55 -34.44 -10.32 32.92
CA HIS A 55 -34.97 -9.93 34.24
C HIS A 55 -36.14 -8.95 34.13
N THR A 56 -36.16 -8.10 33.10
CA THR A 56 -37.27 -7.17 32.85
C THR A 56 -38.56 -7.92 32.59
N TYR A 57 -38.51 -9.04 31.86
CA TYR A 57 -39.69 -9.89 31.62
C TYR A 57 -40.14 -10.61 32.88
N VAL A 58 -39.20 -11.02 33.74
CA VAL A 58 -39.53 -11.62 35.06
C VAL A 58 -40.27 -10.61 35.95
N LEU A 59 -39.80 -9.35 35.99
CA LEU A 59 -40.46 -8.27 36.74
C LEU A 59 -41.84 -7.94 36.15
N ALA A 60 -42.00 -7.97 34.83
CA ALA A 60 -43.28 -7.78 34.16
C ALA A 60 -44.28 -8.92 34.44
N ALA A 61 -43.80 -10.16 34.46
CA ALA A 61 -44.60 -11.32 34.84
C ALA A 61 -45.05 -11.21 36.32
N ALA A 62 -44.13 -10.85 37.23
CA ALA A 62 -44.46 -10.63 38.63
C ALA A 62 -45.48 -9.50 38.82
N GLY A 63 -45.28 -8.34 38.16
CA GLY A 63 -46.24 -7.24 38.17
C GLY A 63 -47.60 -7.62 37.60
N SER A 64 -47.64 -8.47 36.57
CA SER A 64 -48.89 -8.99 36.00
C SER A 64 -49.64 -9.88 36.99
N VAL A 65 -48.94 -10.81 37.63
CA VAL A 65 -49.50 -11.69 38.67
C VAL A 65 -50.06 -10.87 39.83
N LEU A 66 -49.32 -9.86 40.30
CA LEU A 66 -49.77 -8.98 41.38
C LEU A 66 -50.96 -8.10 40.96
N THR A 67 -51.00 -7.64 39.71
CA THR A 67 -52.14 -6.89 39.16
C THR A 67 -53.42 -7.72 39.15
N VAL A 68 -53.30 -9.02 38.83
CA VAL A 68 -54.42 -9.98 38.87
C VAL A 68 -54.81 -10.33 40.31
N ALA A 69 -53.82 -10.57 41.19
CA ALA A 69 -54.08 -10.84 42.59
C ALA A 69 -54.79 -9.66 43.28
N GLY A 70 -54.41 -8.42 42.94
CA GLY A 70 -55.05 -7.21 43.44
C GLY A 70 -56.54 -7.15 43.13
N TYR A 71 -56.99 -7.62 41.97
CA TYR A 71 -58.42 -7.69 41.64
C TYR A 71 -59.24 -8.51 42.65
N PHE A 72 -58.67 -9.60 43.18
CA PHE A 72 -59.34 -10.46 44.16
C PHE A 72 -59.19 -9.96 45.60
N ALA A 73 -58.19 -9.12 45.88
CA ALA A 73 -57.88 -8.62 47.22
C ALA A 73 -58.52 -7.25 47.51
N SER A 74 -58.73 -6.42 46.49
CA SER A 74 -59.30 -5.08 46.62
C SER A 74 -60.78 -5.13 47.02
N PRO A 75 -61.25 -4.18 47.86
CA PRO A 75 -62.66 -4.06 48.21
C PRO A 75 -63.52 -3.73 46.97
N GLU A 76 -64.78 -4.18 47.00
CA GLU A 76 -65.73 -3.91 45.92
C GLU A 76 -65.90 -2.40 45.67
N GLY A 77 -65.96 -2.04 44.39
CA GLY A 77 -66.03 -0.64 43.96
C GLY A 77 -66.05 -0.53 42.43
N GLY A 78 -66.51 0.63 41.95
CA GLY A 78 -66.51 0.95 40.52
C GLY A 78 -67.48 0.10 39.70
N THR A 79 -67.54 0.38 38.40
CA THR A 79 -68.34 -0.41 37.45
C THR A 79 -67.47 -1.47 36.78
N PHE A 80 -68.02 -2.65 36.53
CA PHE A 80 -67.28 -3.80 35.97
C PHE A 80 -66.41 -3.43 34.76
N TRP A 81 -66.97 -2.71 33.80
CA TRP A 81 -66.23 -2.30 32.60
C TRP A 81 -65.03 -1.40 32.92
N VAL A 82 -65.17 -0.45 33.86
CA VAL A 82 -64.06 0.43 34.28
C VAL A 82 -62.96 -0.37 34.98
N VAL A 83 -63.33 -1.34 35.83
CA VAL A 83 -62.37 -2.22 36.50
C VAL A 83 -61.56 -3.02 35.49
N MET A 84 -62.24 -3.67 34.53
CA MET A 84 -61.59 -4.48 33.50
C MET A 84 -60.70 -3.65 32.59
N THR A 85 -61.16 -2.46 32.16
CA THR A 85 -60.35 -1.54 31.36
C THR A 85 -59.09 -1.09 32.10
N ASN A 86 -59.20 -0.70 33.38
CA ASN A 86 -58.04 -0.27 34.16
C ASN A 86 -57.02 -1.40 34.35
N ARG A 87 -57.47 -2.63 34.60
CA ARG A 87 -56.57 -3.80 34.73
C ARG A 87 -55.92 -4.14 33.39
N ALA A 88 -56.68 -4.11 32.29
CA ALA A 88 -56.15 -4.33 30.95
C ALA A 88 -55.09 -3.28 30.56
N LEU A 89 -55.36 -1.99 30.84
CA LEU A 89 -54.40 -0.90 30.59
C LEU A 89 -53.14 -1.03 31.45
N ALA A 90 -53.26 -1.43 32.71
CA ALA A 90 -52.12 -1.69 33.58
C ALA A 90 -51.23 -2.83 33.04
N LEU A 91 -51.84 -3.96 32.66
CA LEU A 91 -51.11 -5.08 32.05
C LEU A 91 -50.44 -4.67 30.73
N PHE A 92 -51.15 -3.92 29.89
CA PHE A 92 -50.57 -3.38 28.65
C PHE A 92 -49.38 -2.47 28.94
N ALA A 93 -49.50 -1.54 29.90
CA ALA A 93 -48.43 -0.62 30.30
C ALA A 93 -47.21 -1.36 30.88
N ILE A 94 -47.41 -2.43 31.65
CA ILE A 94 -46.36 -3.31 32.17
C ILE A 94 -45.58 -3.93 31.01
N TRP A 95 -46.27 -4.56 30.06
CA TRP A 95 -45.62 -5.31 28.97
C TRP A 95 -44.99 -4.41 27.92
N ILE A 96 -45.60 -3.28 27.57
CA ILE A 96 -44.98 -2.31 26.65
C ILE A 96 -43.70 -1.71 27.26
N THR A 97 -43.72 -1.38 28.56
CA THR A 97 -42.52 -0.87 29.26
C THR A 97 -41.42 -1.93 29.30
N ALA A 98 -41.77 -3.18 29.59
CA ALA A 98 -40.83 -4.29 29.61
C ALA A 98 -40.19 -4.51 28.23
N PHE A 99 -41.02 -4.47 27.19
CA PHE A 99 -40.57 -4.58 25.81
C PHE A 99 -39.63 -3.44 25.42
N LEU A 100 -39.96 -2.19 25.75
CA LEU A 100 -39.11 -1.03 25.43
C LEU A 100 -37.75 -1.11 26.11
N ILE A 101 -37.69 -1.46 27.41
CA ILE A 101 -36.42 -1.61 28.15
C ILE A 101 -35.59 -2.77 27.58
N ALA A 102 -36.22 -3.92 27.35
CA ALA A 102 -35.53 -5.10 26.83
C ALA A 102 -35.02 -4.88 25.40
N SER A 103 -35.80 -4.21 24.56
CA SER A 103 -35.40 -3.84 23.20
C SER A 103 -34.25 -2.84 23.23
N ARG A 104 -34.34 -1.78 24.03
CA ARG A 104 -33.25 -0.82 24.21
C ARG A 104 -31.93 -1.50 24.59
N LYS A 105 -31.92 -2.38 25.59
CA LYS A 105 -30.71 -3.10 26.02
C LYS A 105 -30.14 -4.02 24.94
N ARG A 106 -31.00 -4.67 24.17
CA ARG A 106 -30.57 -5.50 23.03
C ARG A 106 -29.86 -4.65 21.98
N PHE A 107 -30.42 -3.48 21.65
CA PHE A 107 -29.80 -2.54 20.71
C PHE A 107 -28.46 -1.99 21.23
N GLU A 108 -28.38 -1.59 22.50
CA GLU A 108 -27.14 -1.09 23.11
C GLU A 108 -26.03 -2.16 23.05
N ASN A 109 -26.33 -3.42 23.41
CA ASN A 109 -25.35 -4.51 23.34
C ASN A 109 -24.91 -4.81 21.91
N GLN A 110 -25.85 -4.82 20.96
CA GLN A 110 -25.52 -5.01 19.54
C GLN A 110 -24.62 -3.89 19.03
N LEU A 111 -24.90 -2.64 19.40
CA LEU A 111 -24.11 -1.48 19.00
C LEU A 111 -22.69 -1.53 19.57
N LEU A 112 -22.54 -1.93 20.84
CA LEU A 112 -21.22 -2.09 21.46
C LEU A 112 -20.38 -3.16 20.77
N LEU A 113 -20.99 -4.31 20.45
CA LEU A 113 -20.30 -5.38 19.71
C LEU A 113 -19.92 -4.94 18.30
N ALA A 114 -20.86 -4.30 17.57
CA ALA A 114 -20.62 -3.79 16.22
C ALA A 114 -19.49 -2.75 16.19
N ARG A 115 -19.45 -1.85 17.18
CA ARG A 115 -18.39 -0.86 17.33
C ARG A 115 -17.04 -1.51 17.58
N ALA A 116 -16.95 -2.48 18.49
CA ALA A 116 -15.71 -3.19 18.78
C ALA A 116 -15.18 -3.94 17.55
N THR A 117 -16.06 -4.59 16.78
CA THR A 117 -15.67 -5.27 15.53
C THR A 117 -15.22 -4.29 14.46
N LEU A 118 -15.85 -3.12 14.37
CA LEU A 118 -15.47 -2.09 13.41
C LEU A 118 -14.11 -1.47 13.77
N GLU A 119 -13.86 -1.21 15.05
CA GLU A 119 -12.58 -0.68 15.53
C GLU A 119 -11.44 -1.68 15.23
N ASP A 120 -11.64 -2.98 15.42
CA ASP A 120 -10.67 -4.03 15.06
C ASP A 120 -10.42 -4.11 13.55
N GLU A 121 -11.47 -4.08 12.74
CA GLU A 121 -11.37 -4.10 11.26
C GLU A 121 -10.65 -2.86 10.72
N VAL A 122 -10.95 -1.67 11.27
CA VAL A 122 -10.26 -0.43 10.90
C VAL A 122 -8.78 -0.50 11.27
N ALA A 123 -8.45 -0.98 12.48
CA ALA A 123 -7.05 -1.16 12.89
C ALA A 123 -6.29 -2.09 11.94
N LYS A 124 -6.87 -3.24 11.58
CA LYS A 124 -6.28 -4.18 10.62
C LYS A 124 -6.06 -3.57 9.25
N ARG A 125 -7.00 -2.77 8.75
CA ARG A 125 -6.86 -2.09 7.45
C ARG A 125 -5.78 -1.03 7.47
N VAL A 126 -5.66 -0.27 8.56
CA VAL A 126 -4.58 0.71 8.75
C VAL A 126 -3.23 -0.01 8.77
N ASP A 127 -3.09 -1.11 9.52
CA ASP A 127 -1.84 -1.88 9.56
C ASP A 127 -1.47 -2.48 8.20
N GLN A 128 -2.45 -3.02 7.47
CA GLN A 128 -2.23 -3.53 6.12
C GLN A 128 -1.79 -2.43 5.14
N LEU A 129 -2.40 -1.25 5.23
CA LEU A 129 -2.03 -0.10 4.41
C LEU A 129 -0.60 0.36 4.71
N MET A 130 -0.28 0.52 5.99
CA MET A 130 1.05 0.91 6.46
C MET A 130 2.13 -0.12 6.05
N ALA A 131 1.84 -1.41 6.18
CA ALA A 131 2.76 -2.47 5.76
C ALA A 131 2.97 -2.48 4.24
N SER A 132 1.90 -2.28 3.47
CA SER A 132 1.98 -2.18 2.01
C SER A 132 2.78 -0.95 1.56
N GLU A 133 2.52 0.23 2.14
CA GLU A 133 3.26 1.45 1.86
C GLU A 133 4.74 1.30 2.20
N THR A 134 5.04 0.77 3.40
CA THR A 134 6.42 0.55 3.86
C THR A 134 7.16 -0.40 2.91
N ARG A 135 6.51 -1.50 2.51
CA ARG A 135 7.12 -2.46 1.57
C ARG A 135 7.37 -1.83 0.20
N PHE A 136 6.41 -1.08 -0.33
CA PHE A 136 6.55 -0.37 -1.60
C PHE A 136 7.69 0.67 -1.54
N ARG A 137 7.75 1.46 -0.46
CA ARG A 137 8.81 2.43 -0.22
C ARG A 137 10.17 1.74 -0.12
N ALA A 138 10.28 0.63 0.62
CA ALA A 138 11.53 -0.12 0.73
C ALA A 138 12.03 -0.63 -0.63
N VAL A 139 11.16 -1.23 -1.44
CA VAL A 139 11.51 -1.73 -2.78
C VAL A 139 12.00 -0.58 -3.67
N THR A 140 11.22 0.50 -3.76
CA THR A 140 11.57 1.65 -4.61
C THR A 140 12.84 2.36 -4.15
N GLN A 141 13.03 2.55 -2.85
CA GLN A 141 14.22 3.19 -2.27
C GLN A 141 15.49 2.34 -2.36
N SER A 142 15.38 1.01 -2.40
CA SER A 142 16.54 0.11 -2.56
C SER A 142 17.03 -0.02 -4.01
N ALA A 143 16.25 0.44 -5.00
CA ALA A 143 16.62 0.34 -6.40
C ALA A 143 17.80 1.28 -6.74
N GLN A 144 18.78 0.77 -7.48
CA GLN A 144 19.90 1.57 -8.00
C GLN A 144 19.44 2.52 -9.11
N ASP A 145 18.55 2.04 -9.96
CA ASP A 145 17.96 2.86 -11.02
C ASP A 145 17.09 3.97 -10.40
N ALA A 146 17.10 5.13 -11.06
CA ALA A 146 16.29 6.25 -10.67
C ALA A 146 14.82 5.99 -11.02
N ILE A 147 13.95 6.04 -10.01
CA ILE A 147 12.51 5.88 -10.15
C ILE A 147 11.86 7.22 -9.79
N ILE A 148 11.19 7.81 -10.77
CA ILE A 148 10.54 9.11 -10.65
C ILE A 148 9.09 8.97 -11.08
N THR A 149 8.15 9.41 -10.25
CA THR A 149 6.73 9.45 -10.61
C THR A 149 6.25 10.89 -10.65
N VAL A 150 5.45 11.22 -11.67
CA VAL A 150 4.84 12.53 -11.83
C VAL A 150 3.32 12.44 -11.90
N ASP A 151 2.63 13.47 -11.40
CA ASP A 151 1.19 13.63 -11.49
C ASP A 151 0.74 14.14 -12.87
N ARG A 152 -0.57 14.37 -13.05
CA ARG A 152 -1.17 14.91 -14.28
C ARG A 152 -0.64 16.30 -14.67
N ALA A 153 -0.17 17.10 -13.73
CA ALA A 153 0.43 18.40 -13.98
C ALA A 153 1.93 18.33 -14.28
N GLY A 154 2.51 17.12 -14.33
CA GLY A 154 3.93 16.90 -14.55
C GLY A 154 4.80 17.26 -13.34
N ARG A 155 4.20 17.33 -12.14
CA ARG A 155 4.93 17.57 -10.89
C ARG A 155 5.41 16.26 -10.30
N ILE A 156 6.63 16.26 -9.79
CA ILE A 156 7.24 15.08 -9.18
C ILE A 156 6.51 14.78 -7.87
N VAL A 157 5.96 13.57 -7.74
CA VAL A 157 5.27 13.08 -6.53
C VAL A 157 6.02 11.95 -5.84
N GLN A 158 7.00 11.36 -6.52
CA GLN A 158 7.85 10.31 -5.97
C GLN A 158 9.28 10.44 -6.48
N TRP A 159 10.22 10.28 -5.56
CA TRP A 159 11.65 10.32 -5.80
C TRP A 159 12.33 9.25 -4.94
N ASN A 160 13.05 8.32 -5.56
CA ASN A 160 13.79 7.28 -4.84
C ASN A 160 15.28 7.66 -4.63
N HIS A 161 15.98 6.87 -3.83
CA HIS A 161 17.40 7.06 -3.57
C HIS A 161 18.27 6.94 -4.84
N GLY A 162 17.87 6.08 -5.79
CA GLY A 162 18.51 6.03 -7.11
C GLY A 162 18.42 7.36 -7.86
N ALA A 163 17.27 8.04 -7.82
CA ALA A 163 17.08 9.35 -8.44
C ALA A 163 17.89 10.44 -7.72
N GLN A 164 17.94 10.41 -6.39
CA GLN A 164 18.78 11.32 -5.60
C GLN A 164 20.26 11.14 -5.97
N SER A 165 20.73 9.90 -6.07
CA SER A 165 22.12 9.60 -6.44
C SER A 165 22.44 9.99 -7.88
N LEU A 166 21.48 9.81 -8.80
CA LEU A 166 21.66 10.09 -10.22
C LEU A 166 21.65 11.60 -10.53
N PHE A 167 20.70 12.33 -9.95
CA PHE A 167 20.47 13.74 -10.26
C PHE A 167 21.05 14.71 -9.23
N GLY A 168 21.40 14.25 -8.03
CA GLY A 168 21.97 15.08 -6.97
C GLY A 168 20.96 15.98 -6.23
N TYR A 169 19.65 15.75 -6.41
CA TYR A 169 18.60 16.46 -5.68
C TYR A 169 18.06 15.60 -4.52
N ASP A 170 17.91 16.22 -3.35
CA ASP A 170 17.17 15.63 -2.24
C ASP A 170 15.66 15.61 -2.52
N ASP A 171 14.99 14.58 -2.00
CA ASP A 171 13.53 14.38 -2.12
C ASP A 171 12.75 15.64 -1.69
N ALA A 172 13.15 16.24 -0.57
CA ALA A 172 12.52 17.43 0.00
C ALA A 172 12.60 18.67 -0.92
N ASP A 173 13.61 18.75 -1.78
CA ASP A 173 13.82 19.90 -2.65
C ASP A 173 13.17 19.73 -4.03
N ILE A 174 12.97 18.49 -4.48
CA ILE A 174 12.54 18.20 -5.85
C ILE A 174 11.07 17.77 -5.96
N VAL A 175 10.50 17.19 -4.90
CA VAL A 175 9.07 16.84 -4.89
C VAL A 175 8.20 18.10 -4.99
N GLY A 176 7.18 18.03 -5.83
CA GLY A 176 6.27 19.14 -6.18
C GLY A 176 6.77 20.05 -7.29
N LYS A 177 8.06 20.00 -7.64
CA LYS A 177 8.63 20.73 -8.79
C LYS A 177 8.27 20.05 -10.11
N PRO A 178 8.22 20.82 -11.22
CA PRO A 178 7.97 20.25 -12.53
C PRO A 178 9.16 19.40 -13.00
N VAL A 179 8.85 18.24 -13.60
CA VAL A 179 9.86 17.31 -14.14
C VAL A 179 10.71 17.91 -15.27
N THR A 180 10.24 18.99 -15.91
CA THR A 180 11.00 19.76 -16.91
C THR A 180 12.30 20.35 -16.39
N THR A 181 12.48 20.42 -15.06
CA THR A 181 13.76 20.80 -14.43
C THR A 181 14.87 19.81 -14.75
N LEU A 182 14.54 18.53 -14.95
CA LEU A 182 15.49 17.44 -15.26
C LEU A 182 15.72 17.27 -16.77
N ILE A 183 15.06 18.11 -17.59
CA ILE A 183 15.07 18.00 -19.05
C ILE A 183 15.82 19.21 -19.63
N PRO A 184 16.81 18.97 -20.52
CA PRO A 184 17.49 20.03 -21.24
C PRO A 184 16.50 20.96 -21.93
N GLU A 185 16.79 22.27 -21.91
CA GLU A 185 15.86 23.30 -22.39
C GLU A 185 15.37 23.04 -23.82
N ARG A 186 16.28 22.61 -24.71
CA ARG A 186 15.99 22.26 -26.11
C ARG A 186 14.98 21.11 -26.30
N TYR A 187 14.73 20.29 -25.28
CA TYR A 187 13.81 19.15 -25.34
C TYR A 187 12.52 19.34 -24.55
N ARG A 188 12.33 20.46 -23.85
CA ARG A 188 11.16 20.69 -23.00
C ARG A 188 9.84 20.70 -23.78
N ASP A 189 9.80 21.33 -24.95
CA ASP A 189 8.58 21.40 -25.78
C ASP A 189 8.20 20.01 -26.34
N ALA A 190 9.20 19.27 -26.83
CA ALA A 190 9.01 17.91 -27.32
C ALA A 190 8.54 16.97 -26.21
N HIS A 191 9.08 17.12 -25.00
CA HIS A 191 8.63 16.39 -23.82
C HIS A 191 7.19 16.74 -23.46
N ALA A 192 6.82 18.02 -23.39
CA ALA A 192 5.46 18.45 -23.07
C ALA A 192 4.42 17.85 -24.03
N ALA A 193 4.68 17.88 -25.35
CA ALA A 193 3.83 17.25 -26.35
C ALA A 193 3.80 15.71 -26.22
N GLY A 194 4.89 15.09 -25.80
CA GLY A 194 4.94 13.66 -25.46
C GLY A 194 4.07 13.32 -24.26
N PHE A 195 4.23 14.09 -23.18
CA PHE A 195 3.54 13.91 -21.91
C PHE A 195 2.01 14.06 -22.04
N GLU A 196 1.54 15.09 -22.75
CA GLU A 196 0.11 15.28 -23.02
C GLU A 196 -0.51 14.07 -23.74
N ARG A 197 0.19 13.49 -24.72
CA ARG A 197 -0.29 12.27 -25.41
C ARG A 197 -0.41 11.07 -24.48
N VAL A 198 0.54 10.88 -23.57
CA VAL A 198 0.51 9.79 -22.58
C VAL A 198 -0.66 10.01 -21.61
N MET A 199 -0.85 11.24 -21.14
CA MET A 199 -1.95 11.58 -20.24
C MET A 199 -3.34 11.44 -20.90
N ALA A 200 -3.45 11.75 -22.19
CA ALA A 200 -4.70 11.70 -22.95
C ALA A 200 -5.21 10.29 -23.28
N GLY A 201 -4.50 9.21 -22.91
CA GLY A 201 -4.91 7.84 -23.26
C GLY A 201 -3.95 7.09 -24.16
N GLY A 202 -2.90 7.75 -24.67
CA GLY A 202 -1.87 7.07 -25.43
C GLY A 202 -1.17 6.01 -24.57
N GLU A 203 -1.30 4.74 -24.92
CA GLU A 203 -0.44 3.69 -24.39
C GLU A 203 0.99 3.94 -24.89
N ARG A 204 1.79 4.69 -24.13
CA ARG A 204 3.24 4.52 -24.17
C ARG A 204 3.65 3.71 -22.96
N ARG A 205 3.52 2.39 -23.10
CA ARG A 205 4.54 1.52 -22.56
C ARG A 205 5.63 1.52 -23.62
N LEU A 206 6.75 2.20 -23.36
CA LEU A 206 7.90 2.01 -24.24
C LEU A 206 8.24 0.52 -24.19
N LEU A 207 8.00 -0.21 -25.28
CA LEU A 207 8.29 -1.64 -25.37
C LEU A 207 9.80 -1.92 -25.32
N ALA A 208 10.60 -0.90 -25.61
CA ALA A 208 12.06 -0.89 -25.49
C ALA A 208 12.51 0.41 -24.80
N PRO A 209 13.54 0.37 -23.93
CA PRO A 209 14.13 1.57 -23.36
C PRO A 209 14.66 2.51 -24.44
N VAL A 210 14.59 3.82 -24.19
CA VAL A 210 15.07 4.86 -25.12
C VAL A 210 16.19 5.63 -24.45
N GLU A 211 17.31 5.84 -25.16
CA GLU A 211 18.37 6.73 -24.68
C GLU A 211 17.97 8.19 -24.85
N VAL A 212 18.08 8.96 -23.76
CA VAL A 212 17.79 10.39 -23.74
C VAL A 212 18.86 11.13 -22.94
N GLU A 213 19.04 12.41 -23.22
CA GLU A 213 19.89 13.28 -22.40
C GLU A 213 19.03 13.98 -21.34
N VAL A 214 19.50 13.95 -20.09
CA VAL A 214 18.86 14.62 -18.95
C VAL A 214 19.86 15.58 -18.30
N VAL A 215 19.36 16.49 -17.45
CA VAL A 215 20.21 17.46 -16.73
C VAL A 215 20.17 17.21 -15.22
N GLY A 216 21.36 17.16 -14.61
CA GLY A 216 21.55 17.01 -13.16
C GLY A 216 21.34 18.32 -12.38
N GLY A 217 21.42 18.23 -11.05
CA GLY A 217 21.35 19.39 -10.16
C GLY A 217 22.54 20.34 -10.26
N ASP A 218 23.66 19.85 -10.79
CA ASP A 218 24.84 20.64 -11.15
C ASP A 218 24.71 21.34 -12.52
N GLY A 219 23.61 21.09 -13.25
CA GLY A 219 23.40 21.63 -14.59
C GLY A 219 24.12 20.86 -15.69
N VAL A 220 24.80 19.75 -15.38
CA VAL A 220 25.51 18.93 -16.36
C VAL A 220 24.54 17.99 -17.04
N GLU A 221 24.63 17.91 -18.37
CA GLU A 221 23.86 16.95 -19.15
C GLU A 221 24.54 15.59 -19.20
N PHE A 222 23.76 14.53 -19.08
CA PHE A 222 24.25 13.17 -19.20
C PHE A 222 23.20 12.22 -19.78
N PRO A 223 23.66 11.13 -20.44
CA PRO A 223 22.78 10.17 -21.06
C PRO A 223 22.20 9.19 -20.05
N VAL A 224 20.91 8.92 -20.19
CA VAL A 224 20.20 7.88 -19.45
C VAL A 224 19.39 7.01 -20.40
N GLU A 225 19.25 5.75 -20.03
CA GLU A 225 18.30 4.84 -20.65
C GLU A 225 16.96 4.96 -19.90
N LEU A 226 15.91 5.42 -20.59
CA LEU A 226 14.61 5.77 -20.02
C LEU A 226 13.52 4.77 -20.42
N THR A 227 12.77 4.30 -19.43
CA THR A 227 11.50 3.58 -19.61
C THR A 227 10.38 4.32 -18.89
N ILE A 228 9.24 4.53 -19.56
CA ILE A 228 8.06 5.17 -18.98
C ILE A 228 6.87 4.21 -18.95
N SER A 229 6.07 4.31 -17.90
CA SER A 229 4.78 3.64 -17.79
C SER A 229 3.74 4.57 -17.15
N ALA A 230 2.52 4.54 -17.67
CA ALA A 230 1.41 5.29 -17.11
C ALA A 230 0.47 4.35 -16.36
N TRP A 231 -0.05 4.80 -15.22
CA TRP A 231 -0.95 4.03 -14.38
C TRP A 231 -1.96 4.94 -13.67
N ASN A 232 -3.06 4.36 -13.19
CA ASN A 232 -4.14 5.10 -12.55
C ASN A 232 -4.24 4.74 -11.06
N SER A 233 -4.52 5.74 -10.23
CA SER A 233 -4.92 5.59 -8.83
C SER A 233 -6.24 6.32 -8.63
N GLY A 234 -7.35 5.57 -8.60
CA GLY A 234 -8.69 6.17 -8.72
C GLY A 234 -8.85 6.93 -10.04
N ASP A 235 -9.31 8.18 -9.96
CA ASP A 235 -9.49 9.06 -11.13
C ASP A 235 -8.21 9.85 -11.52
N GLN A 236 -7.12 9.69 -10.76
CA GLN A 236 -5.86 10.35 -11.06
C GLN A 236 -4.91 9.43 -11.83
N ARG A 237 -4.30 10.00 -12.87
CA ARG A 237 -3.31 9.32 -13.70
C ARG A 237 -1.90 9.81 -13.36
N TYR A 238 -0.99 8.87 -13.26
CA TYR A 238 0.42 9.08 -12.97
C TYR A 238 1.29 8.52 -14.09
N VAL A 239 2.48 9.07 -14.23
CA VAL A 239 3.52 8.53 -15.11
C VAL A 239 4.76 8.26 -14.27
N SER A 240 5.18 6.99 -14.25
CA SER A 240 6.42 6.56 -13.61
C SER A 240 7.48 6.33 -14.66
N SER A 241 8.67 6.83 -14.38
CA SER A 241 9.87 6.73 -15.21
C SER A 241 10.95 5.98 -14.45
N ILE A 242 11.59 5.03 -15.11
CA ILE A 242 12.80 4.36 -14.63
C ILE A 242 13.94 4.81 -15.53
N MET A 243 15.00 5.34 -14.94
CA MET A 243 16.17 5.87 -15.64
C MET A 243 17.43 5.17 -15.13
N ARG A 244 18.23 4.67 -16.06
CA ARG A 244 19.52 4.05 -15.77
C ARG A 244 20.64 4.90 -16.36
N ASP A 245 21.67 5.17 -15.55
CA ASP A 245 22.87 5.86 -16.00
C ASP A 245 23.65 4.99 -17.00
N ILE A 246 23.96 5.54 -18.17
CA ILE A 246 24.75 4.86 -19.20
C ILE A 246 26.08 5.57 -19.51
N ARG A 247 26.51 6.52 -18.67
CA ARG A 247 27.81 7.21 -18.83
C ARG A 247 28.98 6.24 -18.87
N GLU A 248 29.03 5.28 -17.94
CA GLU A 248 30.10 4.28 -17.91
C GLU A 248 30.07 3.38 -19.14
N ARG A 249 28.88 2.94 -19.55
CA ARG A 249 28.69 2.14 -20.79
C ARG A 249 29.23 2.89 -22.00
N ARG A 250 28.80 4.15 -22.20
CA ARG A 250 29.28 4.97 -23.33
C ARG A 250 30.77 5.26 -23.26
N ARG A 251 31.34 5.47 -22.07
CA ARG A 251 32.80 5.66 -21.91
C ARG A 251 33.57 4.40 -22.30
N ALA A 252 33.14 3.23 -21.82
CA ALA A 252 33.78 1.96 -22.17
C ALA A 252 33.67 1.66 -23.67
N GLU A 253 32.51 1.90 -24.28
CA GLU A 253 32.30 1.75 -25.72
C GLU A 253 33.19 2.72 -26.53
N ALA A 254 33.28 3.98 -26.10
CA ALA A 254 34.14 4.98 -26.74
C ALA A 254 35.63 4.65 -26.61
N GLU A 255 36.08 4.15 -25.45
CA GLU A 255 37.46 3.70 -25.25
C GLU A 255 37.79 2.48 -26.10
N LEU A 256 36.91 1.48 -26.15
CA LEU A 256 37.08 0.32 -27.03
C LEU A 256 37.15 0.74 -28.49
N HIS A 257 36.27 1.65 -28.93
CA HIS A 257 36.29 2.16 -30.29
C HIS A 257 37.59 2.92 -30.59
N LYS A 258 38.06 3.75 -29.66
CA LYS A 258 39.33 4.48 -29.80
C LYS A 258 40.53 3.55 -29.85
N LEU A 259 40.57 2.50 -29.01
CA LEU A 259 41.63 1.49 -29.01
C LEU A 259 41.64 0.72 -30.33
N SER A 260 40.48 0.26 -30.79
CA SER A 260 40.34 -0.43 -32.09
C SER A 260 40.85 0.46 -33.23
N GLN A 261 40.42 1.73 -33.31
CA GLN A 261 40.93 2.66 -34.32
C GLN A 261 42.45 2.88 -34.22
N THR A 262 43.00 2.94 -33.01
CA THR A 262 44.44 3.13 -32.80
C THR A 262 45.27 1.93 -33.28
N VAL A 263 44.75 0.70 -33.13
CA VAL A 263 45.42 -0.51 -33.62
C VAL A 263 45.33 -0.61 -35.15
N GLU A 264 44.15 -0.35 -35.72
CA GLU A 264 43.94 -0.41 -37.17
C GLU A 264 44.77 0.65 -37.93
N GLN A 265 44.84 1.87 -37.41
CA GLN A 265 45.58 2.97 -38.04
C GLN A 265 47.06 3.02 -37.65
N ASN A 266 47.57 2.00 -36.95
CA ASN A 266 48.96 1.97 -36.55
C ASN A 266 49.89 1.76 -37.76
N PRO A 267 50.94 2.58 -37.96
CA PRO A 267 51.87 2.40 -39.06
C PRO A 267 52.78 1.17 -38.91
N ASN A 268 52.75 0.47 -37.77
CA ASN A 268 53.45 -0.79 -37.58
C ASN A 268 52.53 -1.97 -37.91
N LEU A 269 53.15 -3.03 -38.41
CA LEU A 269 52.52 -4.33 -38.56
C LEU A 269 52.22 -4.93 -37.17
N ILE A 270 50.93 -5.14 -36.89
CA ILE A 270 50.46 -5.75 -35.64
C ILE A 270 49.66 -7.00 -35.98
N PHE A 271 49.98 -8.11 -35.33
CA PHE A 271 49.16 -9.31 -35.32
C PHE A 271 49.13 -9.93 -33.93
N ILE A 272 48.05 -10.63 -33.63
CA ILE A 272 47.84 -11.35 -32.37
C ILE A 272 47.65 -12.82 -32.70
N THR A 273 48.31 -13.70 -31.95
CA THR A 273 48.16 -15.14 -32.07
C THR A 273 47.58 -15.76 -30.82
N ASP A 274 46.93 -16.91 -30.96
CA ASP A 274 46.57 -17.77 -29.84
C ASP A 274 47.82 -18.36 -29.15
N THR A 275 47.61 -19.18 -28.11
CA THR A 275 48.69 -19.86 -27.39
C THR A 275 49.44 -20.92 -28.22
N ASN A 276 48.90 -21.34 -29.37
CA ASN A 276 49.53 -22.28 -30.30
C ASN A 276 50.29 -21.55 -31.43
N GLY A 277 50.33 -20.21 -31.41
CA GLY A 277 50.98 -19.40 -32.44
C GLY A 277 50.18 -19.32 -33.74
N VAL A 278 48.86 -19.49 -33.69
CA VAL A 278 47.94 -19.30 -34.81
C VAL A 278 47.43 -17.86 -34.81
N ILE A 279 47.55 -17.15 -35.93
CA ILE A 279 47.13 -15.74 -36.07
C ILE A 279 45.60 -15.65 -35.96
N GLU A 280 45.11 -14.90 -34.97
CA GLU A 280 43.68 -14.62 -34.74
C GLU A 280 43.29 -13.22 -35.22
N TYR A 281 44.25 -12.30 -35.25
CA TYR A 281 44.03 -10.91 -35.67
C TYR A 281 45.29 -10.36 -36.34
N ALA A 282 45.12 -9.53 -37.37
CA ALA A 282 46.16 -8.68 -37.92
C ALA A 282 45.53 -7.36 -38.39
N ASN A 283 46.22 -6.25 -38.15
CA ASN A 283 45.74 -4.92 -38.54
C ASN A 283 45.89 -4.66 -40.05
N ASP A 284 45.21 -3.64 -40.57
CA ASP A 284 45.25 -3.29 -42.01
C ASP A 284 46.69 -3.14 -42.56
N MET A 285 47.58 -2.51 -41.79
CA MET A 285 48.99 -2.33 -42.15
C MET A 285 49.74 -3.65 -42.38
N PHE A 286 49.37 -4.73 -41.67
CA PHE A 286 49.91 -6.06 -41.93
C PHE A 286 49.65 -6.47 -43.38
N TYR A 287 48.41 -6.33 -43.84
CA TYR A 287 48.01 -6.76 -45.17
C TYR A 287 48.62 -5.86 -46.25
N GLU A 288 48.69 -4.54 -46.00
CA GLU A 288 49.31 -3.58 -46.92
C GLU A 288 50.81 -3.83 -47.13
N ILE A 289 51.57 -4.05 -46.06
CA ILE A 289 53.02 -4.25 -46.14
C ILE A 289 53.37 -5.64 -46.68
N THR A 290 52.69 -6.68 -46.20
CA THR A 290 53.03 -8.06 -46.56
C THR A 290 52.41 -8.49 -47.88
N GLY A 291 51.32 -7.85 -48.30
CA GLY A 291 50.58 -8.16 -49.51
C GLY A 291 49.66 -9.39 -49.42
N TYR A 292 49.56 -10.02 -48.25
CA TYR A 292 48.64 -11.14 -48.05
C TYR A 292 47.22 -10.66 -47.78
N SER A 293 46.24 -11.47 -48.18
CA SER A 293 44.84 -11.24 -47.82
C SER A 293 44.49 -11.81 -46.43
N PRO A 294 43.44 -11.30 -45.76
CA PRO A 294 43.00 -11.83 -44.47
C PRO A 294 42.74 -13.35 -44.47
N GLU A 295 42.16 -13.87 -45.55
CA GLU A 295 41.81 -15.29 -45.72
C GLU A 295 43.05 -16.20 -45.77
N GLU A 296 44.19 -15.66 -46.22
CA GLU A 296 45.46 -16.38 -46.30
C GLU A 296 46.24 -16.37 -44.98
N VAL A 297 45.94 -15.42 -44.09
CA VAL A 297 46.72 -15.13 -42.87
C VAL A 297 46.01 -15.63 -41.62
N ILE A 298 44.72 -15.34 -41.48
CA ILE A 298 43.95 -15.71 -40.30
C ILE A 298 43.86 -17.24 -40.21
N GLY A 299 44.16 -17.78 -39.03
CA GLY A 299 44.23 -19.23 -38.80
C GLY A 299 45.55 -19.89 -39.24
N LYS A 300 46.57 -19.12 -39.66
CA LYS A 300 47.90 -19.64 -40.01
C LYS A 300 48.96 -19.29 -38.98
N ASN A 301 50.09 -19.97 -39.02
CA ASN A 301 51.24 -19.65 -38.20
C ASN A 301 52.07 -18.50 -38.85
N PRO A 302 52.59 -17.51 -38.10
CA PRO A 302 53.38 -16.39 -38.64
C PRO A 302 54.62 -16.80 -39.45
N GLY A 303 55.05 -18.06 -39.35
CA GLY A 303 56.10 -18.62 -40.20
C GLY A 303 55.81 -18.58 -41.71
N ILE A 304 54.58 -18.26 -42.14
CA ILE A 304 54.26 -18.01 -43.56
C ILE A 304 54.96 -16.75 -44.10
N ILE A 305 55.33 -15.79 -43.24
CA ILE A 305 55.92 -14.49 -43.61
C ILE A 305 57.45 -14.58 -43.68
N LYS A 306 58.00 -15.62 -44.32
CA LYS A 306 59.45 -15.81 -44.44
C LYS A 306 59.94 -15.34 -45.80
N SER A 307 60.90 -14.43 -45.80
CA SER A 307 61.52 -13.90 -47.03
C SER A 307 62.37 -14.91 -47.81
N GLY A 308 62.73 -16.05 -47.19
CA GLY A 308 63.66 -17.05 -47.74
C GLY A 308 65.11 -16.56 -47.92
N ARG A 309 65.40 -15.28 -47.62
CA ARG A 309 66.71 -14.63 -47.79
C ARG A 309 67.58 -14.68 -46.54
N THR A 310 66.99 -14.98 -45.39
CA THR A 310 67.69 -15.09 -44.12
C THR A 310 68.14 -16.54 -43.90
N PRO A 311 69.45 -16.82 -43.75
CA PRO A 311 69.96 -18.17 -43.51
C PRO A 311 69.39 -18.80 -42.24
N VAL A 312 69.18 -20.13 -42.26
CA VAL A 312 68.61 -20.88 -41.14
C VAL A 312 69.42 -20.72 -39.85
N SER A 313 70.75 -20.66 -39.96
CA SER A 313 71.67 -20.45 -38.84
C SER A 313 71.42 -19.15 -38.07
N VAL A 314 70.89 -18.12 -38.72
CA VAL A 314 70.55 -16.84 -38.06
C VAL A 314 69.31 -17.02 -37.17
N TYR A 315 68.30 -17.76 -37.63
CA TYR A 315 67.12 -18.06 -36.81
C TYR A 315 67.49 -18.95 -35.62
N GLU A 316 68.32 -19.97 -35.82
CA GLU A 316 68.80 -20.85 -34.74
C GLU A 316 69.54 -20.04 -33.66
N SER A 317 70.41 -19.11 -34.06
CA SER A 317 71.13 -18.21 -33.16
C SER A 317 70.21 -17.25 -32.40
N LEU A 318 69.18 -16.70 -33.03
CA LEU A 318 68.20 -15.82 -32.37
C LEU A 318 67.44 -16.57 -31.27
N TRP A 319 66.97 -17.78 -31.56
CA TRP A 319 66.23 -18.60 -30.60
C TRP A 319 67.09 -19.13 -29.45
N THR A 320 68.38 -19.40 -29.68
CA THR A 320 69.32 -19.76 -28.59
C THR A 320 69.69 -18.59 -27.68
N THR A 321 69.48 -17.36 -28.12
CA THR A 321 69.78 -16.15 -27.33
C THR A 321 68.57 -15.67 -26.51
N LEU A 322 67.35 -16.06 -26.89
CA LEU A 322 66.09 -15.68 -26.25
C LEU A 322 65.58 -16.69 -25.21
N LEU A 323 66.17 -17.89 -25.15
CA LEU A 323 65.97 -18.93 -24.12
C LEU A 323 67.08 -18.85 -23.08
#